data_AF-A0A956T6Z1-F1
#
_entry.id   AF-A0A956T6Z1-F1
#
_cell.length_a   1.000
_cell.length_b   1.000
_cell.length_c   1.000
_cell.angle_alpha   90.00
_cell.angle_beta   90.00
_cell.angle_gamma   90.00
#
_symmetry.space_group_name_H-M   'P 1'
#
loop_
_entity.id
_entity.type
_entity.pdbx_description
1 polymer ?
#
loop_
_entity_poly.entity_id
_entity_poly.type
_entity_poly.pdbx_seq_one_letter_code
_entity_poly.pdbx_strand_id
1 'polypeptide(L)'
;MLKSGRIESTDDFLVAGRDVPWYLLFATMGATVIGGGYSIGAVGKTYEWGILMLLVSTGGYLHFIFSGMVVAPRFREAKLYTVAGYFGHRFGEQPRFVVLILSLLFSVFIVAAQMAAIGTVLTTLLPSTLDTPNIMRWAIGIGGLLVILYSTAGGLLAVIYTDIYQFVVLFLGFLLTLVFITPDLIGNWDTVTSTLPAEFFQLEGGHGWLFLITTFLAFLLGETFAPGYATRYCIGRDIGHTKRGIAGVGLFLALTFPVVLFFIAVHARMHYPDIDSQQALPVVIRGLHNPVLSGIMIAALLSAVMSSADSALNSATAIFVKDLFEHQLGWTSMGDRKLLKLARICTALLGLAATLIAILWQDIIGLLLFTYHTWAPAIIVPVVVGTLSTFRSPSQTRAITWTMLVSVGVTFVYRFTEFSNQLDPAVFGVFVSILVYALLRSVDRWRNPAQPV
;
A
#
# COMPACT_ATOMS: atom_id res chain seq x y z
N MET A 1 -30.43 3.39 -0.49
CA MET A 1 -30.19 4.66 0.22
C MET A 1 -29.13 4.39 1.27
N LEU A 2 -27.88 4.80 1.03
CA LEU A 2 -26.85 4.77 2.08
C LEU A 2 -27.28 5.78 3.17
N LYS A 3 -27.27 5.37 4.44
CA LYS A 3 -27.67 6.20 5.59
C LYS A 3 -26.99 7.57 5.49
N SER A 4 -27.76 8.65 5.72
CA SER A 4 -27.24 10.01 5.79
C SER A 4 -26.07 10.06 6.78
N GLY A 5 -25.03 10.86 6.49
CA GLY A 5 -23.70 10.86 7.11
C GLY A 5 -23.58 11.16 8.61
N ARG A 6 -24.42 10.57 9.46
CA ARG A 6 -24.25 10.54 10.91
C ARG A 6 -23.53 9.26 11.29
N ILE A 7 -22.32 9.42 11.79
CA ILE A 7 -21.54 8.36 12.42
C ILE A 7 -22.10 8.16 13.82
N GLU A 8 -22.89 7.10 14.01
CA GLU A 8 -23.57 6.82 15.28
C GLU A 8 -22.94 5.64 16.01
N SER A 9 -22.30 4.72 15.27
CA SER A 9 -21.64 3.54 15.82
C SER A 9 -20.19 3.39 15.35
N THR A 10 -19.45 2.53 16.04
CA THR A 10 -18.08 2.17 15.64
C THR A 10 -18.02 1.40 14.31
N ASP A 11 -19.08 0.66 13.96
CA ASP A 11 -19.20 -0.02 12.67
C ASP A 11 -19.35 0.98 11.51
N ASP A 12 -20.05 2.08 11.73
CA ASP A 12 -20.15 3.17 10.75
C ASP A 12 -18.79 3.85 10.55
N PHE A 13 -18.02 4.02 11.64
CA PHE A 13 -16.71 4.68 11.58
C PHE A 13 -15.61 3.81 10.96
N LEU A 14 -15.53 2.52 11.31
CA LEU A 14 -14.40 1.66 10.92
C LEU A 14 -14.64 0.82 9.67
N VAL A 15 -15.88 0.44 9.37
CA VAL A 15 -16.23 -0.46 8.25
C VAL A 15 -17.41 0.03 7.43
N ALA A 16 -17.77 1.32 7.56
CA ALA A 16 -18.80 1.99 6.78
C ALA A 16 -20.15 1.23 6.78
N GLY A 17 -20.51 0.61 7.91
CA GLY A 17 -21.74 -0.17 8.06
C GLY A 17 -21.85 -1.44 7.20
N ARG A 18 -20.78 -1.81 6.47
CA ARG A 18 -20.70 -3.00 5.59
C ARG A 18 -21.80 -3.09 4.52
N ASP A 19 -22.23 -1.95 3.97
CA ASP A 19 -23.26 -1.87 2.90
C ASP A 19 -22.74 -1.21 1.62
N VAL A 20 -21.43 -1.30 1.36
CA VAL A 20 -20.80 -0.63 0.22
C VAL A 20 -20.98 -1.45 -1.07
N PRO A 21 -21.59 -0.91 -2.13
CA PRO A 21 -21.74 -1.60 -3.40
C PRO A 21 -20.42 -1.67 -4.17
N TRP A 22 -20.34 -2.55 -5.17
CA TRP A 22 -19.10 -2.97 -5.83
C TRP A 22 -18.39 -1.82 -6.56
N TYR A 23 -19.15 -0.88 -7.14
CA TYR A 23 -18.59 0.26 -7.87
C TYR A 23 -17.96 1.30 -6.92
N LEU A 24 -18.51 1.44 -5.70
CA LEU A 24 -17.89 2.26 -4.67
C LEU A 24 -16.65 1.58 -4.09
N LEU A 25 -16.72 0.27 -3.86
CA LEU A 25 -15.57 -0.56 -3.47
C LEU A 25 -14.43 -0.48 -4.49
N PHE A 26 -14.76 -0.54 -5.78
CA PHE A 26 -13.80 -0.38 -6.87
C PHE A 26 -13.11 0.99 -6.80
N ALA A 27 -13.89 2.08 -6.68
CA ALA A 27 -13.34 3.42 -6.65
C ALA A 27 -12.49 3.69 -5.40
N THR A 28 -12.97 3.32 -4.20
CA THR A 28 -12.19 3.48 -2.95
C THR A 28 -10.94 2.63 -2.94
N MET A 29 -10.99 1.38 -3.42
CA MET A 29 -9.77 0.57 -3.53
C MET A 29 -8.82 1.19 -4.56
N GLY A 30 -9.32 1.67 -5.70
CA GLY A 30 -8.49 2.29 -6.72
C GLY A 30 -7.76 3.53 -6.20
N ALA A 31 -8.48 4.43 -5.52
CA ALA A 31 -7.90 5.60 -4.87
C ALA A 31 -6.84 5.18 -3.83
N THR A 32 -7.18 4.21 -2.98
CA THR A 32 -6.28 3.72 -1.92
C THR A 32 -4.96 3.17 -2.48
N VAL A 33 -4.97 2.52 -3.64
CA VAL A 33 -3.80 1.87 -4.22
C VAL A 33 -2.91 2.85 -4.98
N ILE A 34 -3.50 3.76 -5.76
CA ILE A 34 -2.77 4.58 -6.73
C ILE A 34 -1.88 5.67 -6.07
N GLY A 35 -1.99 5.94 -4.76
CA GLY A 35 -1.28 7.04 -4.07
C GLY A 35 0.25 7.06 -4.22
N GLY A 36 0.97 7.69 -3.29
CA GLY A 36 2.38 8.06 -3.47
C GLY A 36 3.31 6.91 -3.91
N GLY A 37 3.01 5.66 -3.55
CA GLY A 37 3.75 4.48 -4.00
C GLY A 37 3.54 4.13 -5.47
N TYR A 38 2.29 3.99 -5.94
CA TYR A 38 1.98 3.60 -7.33
C TYR A 38 1.98 4.77 -8.32
N SER A 39 1.96 6.01 -7.85
CA SER A 39 2.12 7.20 -8.68
C SER A 39 3.59 7.63 -8.71
N ILE A 40 4.04 8.35 -7.68
CA ILE A 40 5.39 8.94 -7.63
C ILE A 40 6.46 7.85 -7.58
N GLY A 41 6.33 6.88 -6.67
CA GLY A 41 7.30 5.81 -6.48
C GLY A 41 7.43 4.90 -7.72
N ALA A 42 6.32 4.44 -8.28
CA ALA A 42 6.34 3.55 -9.44
C ALA A 42 6.75 4.25 -10.73
N VAL A 43 6.36 5.51 -10.95
CA VAL A 43 6.89 6.29 -12.09
C VAL A 43 8.40 6.51 -11.91
N GLY A 44 8.86 6.86 -10.70
CA GLY A 44 10.28 7.01 -10.42
C GLY A 44 11.08 5.73 -10.61
N LYS A 45 10.55 4.59 -10.16
CA LYS A 45 11.17 3.28 -10.43
C LYS A 45 11.08 2.86 -11.88
N THR A 46 10.06 3.25 -12.63
CA THR A 46 10.00 3.01 -14.07
C THR A 46 11.01 3.91 -14.81
N TYR A 47 11.25 5.13 -14.31
CA TYR A 47 12.29 6.02 -14.82
C TYR A 47 13.70 5.44 -14.63
N GLU A 48 13.93 4.70 -13.55
CA GLU A 48 15.21 4.01 -13.27
C GLU A 48 15.32 2.64 -13.97
N TRP A 49 14.30 1.79 -13.82
CA TRP A 49 14.33 0.36 -14.18
C TRP A 49 13.63 0.03 -15.50
N GLY A 50 12.91 0.97 -16.09
CA GLY A 50 12.17 0.79 -17.34
C GLY A 50 11.14 -0.35 -17.26
N ILE A 51 11.18 -1.25 -18.24
CA ILE A 51 10.21 -2.35 -18.40
C ILE A 51 10.19 -3.30 -17.19
N LEU A 52 11.32 -3.48 -16.50
CA LEU A 52 11.38 -4.31 -15.29
C LEU A 52 10.33 -3.89 -14.26
N MET A 53 10.18 -2.58 -14.02
CA MET A 53 9.21 -2.09 -13.04
C MET A 53 7.76 -2.34 -13.47
N LEU A 54 7.46 -2.34 -14.78
CA LEU A 54 6.13 -2.65 -15.30
C LEU A 54 5.75 -4.10 -15.01
N LEU A 55 6.71 -5.03 -15.21
CA LEU A 55 6.52 -6.44 -14.89
C LEU A 55 6.31 -6.64 -13.40
N VAL A 56 7.17 -6.05 -12.57
CA VAL A 56 7.05 -6.10 -11.10
C VAL A 56 5.69 -5.56 -10.64
N SER A 57 5.26 -4.40 -11.15
CA SER A 57 3.98 -3.78 -10.80
C SER A 57 2.78 -4.63 -11.23
N THR A 58 2.92 -5.41 -12.31
CA THR A 58 1.88 -6.36 -12.74
C THR A 58 1.59 -7.40 -11.67
N GLY A 59 2.60 -7.81 -10.89
CA GLY A 59 2.38 -8.64 -9.70
C GLY A 59 1.39 -8.01 -8.72
N GLY A 60 1.54 -6.71 -8.46
CA GLY A 60 0.64 -5.94 -7.59
C GLY A 60 -0.79 -5.82 -8.13
N TYR A 61 -0.98 -5.75 -9.44
CA TYR A 61 -2.32 -5.73 -10.05
C TYR A 61 -3.00 -7.10 -9.99
N LEU A 62 -2.25 -8.16 -10.30
CA LEU A 62 -2.72 -9.55 -10.19
C LEU A 62 -3.05 -9.93 -8.75
N HIS A 63 -2.32 -9.35 -7.78
CA HIS A 63 -2.62 -9.45 -6.37
C HIS A 63 -4.07 -9.06 -6.08
N PHE A 64 -4.58 -7.92 -6.58
CA PHE A 64 -5.95 -7.50 -6.30
C PHE A 64 -7.01 -8.43 -6.89
N ILE A 65 -6.70 -9.05 -8.04
CA ILE A 65 -7.56 -10.10 -8.61
C ILE A 65 -7.57 -11.30 -7.68
N PHE A 66 -6.40 -11.76 -7.25
CA PHE A 66 -6.27 -12.89 -6.32
C PHE A 66 -6.95 -12.61 -4.97
N SER A 67 -6.63 -11.47 -4.33
CA SER A 67 -7.17 -11.09 -3.03
C SER A 67 -8.68 -10.86 -3.11
N GLY A 68 -9.17 -10.21 -4.16
CA GLY A 68 -10.60 -10.02 -4.40
C GLY A 68 -11.35 -11.34 -4.55
N MET A 69 -10.79 -12.32 -5.24
CA MET A 69 -11.44 -13.61 -5.50
C MET A 69 -11.34 -14.59 -4.33
N VAL A 70 -10.23 -14.56 -3.57
CA VAL A 70 -9.86 -15.61 -2.61
C VAL A 70 -9.84 -15.12 -1.16
N VAL A 71 -9.30 -13.93 -0.89
CA VAL A 71 -9.04 -13.46 0.48
C VAL A 71 -10.17 -12.58 1.00
N ALA A 72 -10.57 -11.57 0.22
CA ALA A 72 -11.60 -10.62 0.59
C ALA A 72 -12.96 -11.25 0.96
N PRO A 73 -13.42 -12.34 0.29
CA PRO A 73 -14.64 -13.06 0.71
C PRO A 73 -14.58 -13.58 2.15
N ARG A 74 -13.41 -14.09 2.57
CA ARG A 74 -13.22 -14.65 3.92
C ARG A 74 -13.29 -13.55 4.99
N PHE A 75 -12.73 -12.38 4.71
CA PHE A 75 -12.87 -11.21 5.59
C PHE A 75 -14.34 -10.79 5.73
N ARG A 76 -15.05 -10.75 4.59
CA ARG A 76 -16.44 -10.32 4.57
C ARG A 76 -17.36 -11.28 5.30
N GLU A 77 -17.17 -12.59 5.11
CA GLU A 77 -17.93 -13.66 5.75
C GLU A 77 -17.74 -13.68 7.26
N ALA A 78 -16.49 -13.57 7.73
CA ALA A 78 -16.15 -13.56 9.14
C ALA A 78 -16.45 -12.21 9.85
N LYS A 79 -17.02 -11.22 9.15
CA LYS A 79 -17.37 -9.88 9.65
C LYS A 79 -16.22 -9.17 10.38
N LEU A 80 -14.99 -9.38 9.89
CA LEU A 80 -13.78 -8.86 10.52
C LEU A 80 -13.66 -7.34 10.34
N TYR A 81 -12.69 -6.75 11.06
CA TYR A 81 -12.31 -5.35 10.96
C TYR A 81 -10.88 -5.18 10.49
N THR A 82 -9.98 -6.07 10.92
CA THR A 82 -8.54 -5.92 10.78
C THR A 82 -7.86 -7.22 10.37
N VAL A 83 -6.63 -7.09 9.88
CA VAL A 83 -5.76 -8.22 9.53
C VAL A 83 -5.44 -9.05 10.77
N ALA A 84 -5.10 -8.41 11.89
CA ALA A 84 -4.81 -9.12 13.13
C ALA A 84 -6.02 -9.95 13.60
N GLY A 85 -7.24 -9.39 13.50
CA GLY A 85 -8.48 -10.13 13.74
C GLY A 85 -8.62 -11.38 12.88
N TYR A 86 -8.29 -11.30 11.58
CA TYR A 86 -8.24 -12.47 10.70
C TYR A 86 -7.26 -13.53 11.20
N PHE A 87 -6.04 -13.13 11.58
CA PHE A 87 -5.03 -14.06 12.08
C PHE A 87 -5.43 -14.69 13.42
N GLY A 88 -6.12 -13.95 14.28
CA GLY A 88 -6.71 -14.49 15.52
C GLY A 88 -7.77 -15.55 15.28
N HIS A 89 -8.66 -15.26 14.33
CA HIS A 89 -9.69 -16.20 13.91
C HIS A 89 -9.06 -17.47 13.29
N ARG A 90 -8.14 -17.29 12.33
CA ARG A 90 -7.57 -18.37 11.53
C ARG A 90 -6.50 -19.18 12.26
N PHE A 91 -5.58 -18.53 12.96
CA PHE A 91 -4.38 -19.17 13.53
C PHE A 91 -4.29 -19.05 15.05
N GLY A 92 -5.08 -18.20 15.69
CA GLY A 92 -5.10 -18.03 17.14
C GLY A 92 -4.34 -16.79 17.64
N GLU A 93 -4.26 -16.68 18.96
CA GLU A 93 -3.90 -15.41 19.61
C GLU A 93 -2.44 -15.01 19.42
N GLN A 94 -1.52 -15.97 19.41
CA GLN A 94 -0.09 -15.68 19.25
C GLN A 94 0.21 -15.04 17.88
N PRO A 95 -0.22 -15.60 16.72
CA PRO A 95 -0.09 -14.92 15.43
C PRO A 95 -0.84 -13.58 15.38
N ARG A 96 -2.02 -13.48 16.01
CA ARG A 96 -2.78 -12.22 16.07
C ARG A 96 -1.94 -11.09 16.65
N PHE A 97 -1.29 -11.32 17.79
CA PHE A 97 -0.51 -10.30 18.47
C PHE A 97 0.69 -9.84 17.65
N VAL A 98 1.40 -10.79 17.01
CA VAL A 98 2.52 -10.45 16.11
C VAL A 98 2.03 -9.59 14.94
N VAL A 99 0.93 -10.00 14.30
CA VAL A 99 0.35 -9.27 13.17
C VAL A 99 -0.22 -7.92 13.57
N LEU A 100 -0.75 -7.76 14.79
CA LEU A 100 -1.17 -6.47 15.34
C LEU A 100 -0.01 -5.46 15.30
N ILE A 101 1.15 -5.85 15.83
CA ILE A 101 2.34 -4.97 15.90
C ILE A 101 2.83 -4.66 14.48
N LEU A 102 2.98 -5.69 13.64
CA LEU A 102 3.46 -5.52 12.26
C LEU A 102 2.49 -4.67 11.42
N SER A 103 1.18 -4.81 11.61
CA SER A 103 0.17 -4.05 10.88
C SER A 103 0.18 -2.58 11.29
N LEU A 104 0.46 -2.30 12.57
CA LEU A 104 0.63 -0.95 13.07
C LEU A 104 1.86 -0.28 12.49
N LEU A 105 3.01 -0.97 12.54
CA LEU A 105 4.25 -0.51 11.93
C LEU A 105 4.03 -0.24 10.44
N PHE A 106 3.45 -1.20 9.72
CA PHE A 106 3.11 -1.07 8.31
C PHE A 106 2.30 0.19 8.04
N SER A 107 1.20 0.37 8.76
CA SER A 107 0.29 1.48 8.51
C SER A 107 0.97 2.83 8.78
N VAL A 108 1.73 2.97 9.87
CA VAL A 108 2.41 4.23 10.21
C VAL A 108 3.46 4.60 9.15
N PHE A 109 4.26 3.65 8.69
CA PHE A 109 5.29 3.91 7.67
C PHE A 109 4.69 4.14 6.28
N ILE A 110 3.58 3.49 5.92
CA ILE A 110 2.83 3.84 4.70
C ILE A 110 2.33 5.28 4.80
N VAL A 111 1.73 5.69 5.92
CA VAL A 111 1.28 7.08 6.09
C VAL A 111 2.48 8.03 5.95
N ALA A 112 3.62 7.72 6.57
CA ALA A 112 4.83 8.54 6.44
C ALA A 112 5.28 8.68 4.98
N ALA A 113 5.27 7.58 4.21
CA ALA A 113 5.60 7.61 2.78
C ALA A 113 4.63 8.50 1.99
N GLN A 114 3.34 8.48 2.33
CA GLN A 114 2.36 9.38 1.72
C GLN A 114 2.61 10.85 2.11
N MET A 115 2.99 11.15 3.36
CA MET A 115 3.32 12.51 3.77
C MET A 115 4.56 13.04 3.04
N ALA A 116 5.59 12.20 2.85
CA ALA A 116 6.77 12.52 2.05
C ALA A 116 6.41 12.76 0.56
N ALA A 117 5.50 11.96 0.01
CA ALA A 117 4.95 12.15 -1.33
C ALA A 117 4.19 13.47 -1.47
N ILE A 118 3.34 13.85 -0.49
CA ILE A 118 2.68 15.17 -0.48
C ILE A 118 3.73 16.29 -0.49
N GLY A 119 4.75 16.17 0.36
CA GLY A 119 5.87 17.12 0.39
C GLY A 119 6.53 17.30 -0.97
N THR A 120 6.86 16.18 -1.62
CA THR A 120 7.48 16.14 -2.95
C THR A 120 6.64 16.86 -4.00
N VAL A 121 5.33 16.61 -4.02
CA VAL A 121 4.43 17.27 -4.98
C VAL A 121 4.33 18.76 -4.67
N LEU A 122 4.18 19.14 -3.40
CA LEU A 122 4.07 20.54 -3.00
C LEU A 122 5.34 21.35 -3.27
N THR A 123 6.53 20.77 -3.10
CA THR A 123 7.77 21.49 -3.43
C THR A 123 7.94 21.73 -4.92
N THR A 124 7.44 20.82 -5.78
CA THR A 124 7.52 21.00 -7.24
C THR A 124 6.71 22.18 -7.78
N LEU A 125 5.65 22.55 -7.05
CA LEU A 125 4.82 23.73 -7.32
C LEU A 125 5.54 25.05 -7.00
N LEU A 126 6.50 25.01 -6.09
CA LEU A 126 7.17 26.20 -5.62
C LEU A 126 8.25 26.63 -6.63
N PRO A 127 8.41 27.95 -6.88
CA PRO A 127 9.52 28.45 -7.66
C PRO A 127 10.86 27.97 -7.09
N SER A 128 11.80 27.62 -7.97
CA SER A 128 13.16 27.20 -7.58
C SER A 128 13.92 28.27 -6.79
N THR A 129 13.45 29.52 -6.81
CA THR A 129 13.99 30.62 -6.00
C THR A 129 13.65 30.53 -4.51
N LEU A 130 12.70 29.67 -4.12
CA LEU A 130 12.35 29.40 -2.72
C LEU A 130 13.09 28.18 -2.15
N ASP A 131 13.96 27.53 -2.93
CA ASP A 131 14.63 26.30 -2.56
C ASP A 131 15.52 26.50 -1.32
N THR A 132 14.95 26.17 -0.18
CA THR A 132 15.56 26.31 1.15
C THR A 132 15.70 24.90 1.71
N PRO A 133 16.77 24.56 2.45
CA PRO A 133 16.97 23.19 2.97
C PRO A 133 15.80 22.60 3.78
N ASN A 134 14.90 23.45 4.28
CA ASN A 134 13.73 23.05 5.07
C ASN A 134 12.40 23.08 4.29
N ILE A 135 12.36 23.50 3.02
CA ILE A 135 11.11 23.69 2.27
C ILE A 135 10.32 22.38 2.17
N MET A 136 11.01 21.26 1.91
CA MET A 136 10.42 19.93 1.90
C MET A 136 9.81 19.58 3.26
N ARG A 137 10.51 19.87 4.37
CA ARG A 137 10.03 19.59 5.73
C ARG A 137 8.75 20.39 6.04
N TRP A 138 8.71 21.65 5.62
CA TRP A 138 7.51 22.49 5.78
C TRP A 138 6.34 21.99 4.92
N ALA A 139 6.60 21.61 3.67
CA ALA A 139 5.61 21.04 2.77
C ALA A 139 5.01 19.75 3.34
N ILE A 140 5.85 18.85 3.85
CA ILE A 140 5.42 17.63 4.56
C ILE A 140 4.59 17.99 5.79
N GLY A 141 5.03 18.94 6.62
CA GLY A 141 4.33 19.35 7.84
C GLY A 141 2.94 19.93 7.56
N ILE A 142 2.81 20.82 6.58
CA ILE A 142 1.53 21.42 6.17
C ILE A 142 0.62 20.35 5.55
N GLY A 143 1.16 19.54 4.62
CA GLY A 143 0.43 18.44 4.01
C GLY A 143 -0.10 17.43 5.02
N GLY A 144 0.75 17.03 5.97
CA GLY A 144 0.39 16.12 7.05
C GLY A 144 -0.66 16.69 8.00
N LEU A 145 -0.56 17.98 8.35
CA LEU A 145 -1.59 18.65 9.14
C LEU A 145 -2.95 18.63 8.43
N LEU A 146 -2.99 18.91 7.13
CA LEU A 146 -4.22 18.86 6.35
C LEU A 146 -4.83 17.46 6.37
N VAL A 147 -4.03 16.43 6.08
CA VAL A 147 -4.47 15.01 6.15
C VAL A 147 -5.06 14.68 7.52
N ILE A 148 -4.34 15.00 8.60
CA ILE A 148 -4.80 14.74 9.97
C ILE A 148 -6.15 15.39 10.26
N LEU A 149 -6.33 16.65 9.88
CA LEU A 149 -7.52 17.43 10.23
C LEU A 149 -8.80 16.81 9.65
N TYR A 150 -8.82 16.45 8.36
CA TYR A 150 -10.02 15.90 7.76
C TYR A 150 -10.19 14.40 8.03
N SER A 151 -9.10 13.61 8.10
CA SER A 151 -9.18 12.19 8.47
C SER A 151 -9.78 12.00 9.87
N THR A 152 -9.42 12.88 10.81
CA THR A 152 -9.97 12.85 12.18
C THR A 152 -11.47 13.16 12.22
N ALA A 153 -12.00 13.94 11.27
CA ALA A 153 -13.39 14.35 11.26
C ALA A 153 -14.33 13.28 10.67
N GLY A 154 -13.92 12.60 9.59
CA GLY A 154 -14.84 11.91 8.67
C GLY A 154 -15.08 10.41 8.85
N GLY A 155 -14.15 9.65 9.43
CA GLY A 155 -14.23 8.18 9.48
C GLY A 155 -14.26 7.51 8.10
N LEU A 156 -14.31 6.17 8.03
CA LEU A 156 -14.17 5.45 6.76
C LEU A 156 -15.28 5.78 5.74
N LEU A 157 -16.52 6.03 6.19
CA LEU A 157 -17.62 6.37 5.28
C LEU A 157 -17.32 7.68 4.51
N ALA A 158 -16.82 8.73 5.20
CA ALA A 158 -16.45 9.97 4.53
C ALA A 158 -15.27 9.75 3.58
N VAL A 159 -14.28 8.94 3.97
CA VAL A 159 -13.14 8.57 3.13
C VAL A 159 -13.60 7.91 1.84
N ILE A 160 -14.54 6.97 1.90
CA ILE A 160 -15.08 6.32 0.68
C ILE A 160 -15.71 7.35 -0.27
N TYR A 161 -16.43 8.34 0.25
CA TYR A 161 -17.03 9.36 -0.60
C TYR A 161 -16.00 10.29 -1.22
N THR A 162 -14.97 10.71 -0.47
CA THR A 162 -13.88 11.50 -1.03
C THR A 162 -13.12 10.70 -2.08
N ASP A 163 -12.84 9.42 -1.82
CA ASP A 163 -12.09 8.54 -2.71
C ASP A 163 -12.71 8.44 -4.11
N ILE A 164 -14.05 8.49 -4.24
CA ILE A 164 -14.72 8.41 -5.55
C ILE A 164 -14.32 9.60 -6.43
N TYR A 165 -14.42 10.82 -5.89
CA TYR A 165 -14.05 12.02 -6.62
C TYR A 165 -12.56 12.03 -6.90
N GLN A 166 -11.75 11.63 -5.91
CA GLN A 166 -10.30 11.55 -6.02
C GLN A 166 -9.87 10.56 -7.11
N PHE A 167 -10.51 9.39 -7.18
CA PHE A 167 -10.26 8.37 -8.20
C PHE A 167 -10.57 8.86 -9.62
N VAL A 168 -11.71 9.52 -9.81
CA VAL A 168 -12.09 10.08 -11.12
C VAL A 168 -11.11 11.16 -11.56
N VAL A 169 -10.81 12.11 -10.67
CA VAL A 169 -9.88 13.22 -10.96
C VAL A 169 -8.49 12.69 -11.27
N LEU A 170 -8.02 11.69 -10.53
CA LEU A 170 -6.75 11.00 -10.75
C LEU A 170 -6.67 10.29 -12.09
N PHE A 171 -7.69 9.49 -12.43
CA PHE A 171 -7.73 8.78 -13.70
C PHE A 171 -7.73 9.73 -14.89
N LEU A 172 -8.55 10.79 -14.82
CA LEU A 172 -8.57 11.84 -15.83
C LEU A 172 -7.23 12.59 -15.89
N GLY A 173 -6.60 12.86 -14.76
CA GLY A 173 -5.27 13.49 -14.69
C GLY A 173 -4.21 12.68 -15.43
N PHE A 174 -4.14 11.37 -15.21
CA PHE A 174 -3.23 10.51 -15.96
C PHE A 174 -3.56 10.43 -17.45
N LEU A 175 -4.84 10.27 -17.81
CA LEU A 175 -5.26 10.25 -19.21
C LEU A 175 -4.89 11.54 -19.94
N LEU A 176 -5.14 12.70 -19.31
CA LEU A 176 -4.74 14.00 -19.84
C LEU A 176 -3.22 14.10 -19.97
N THR A 177 -2.46 13.68 -18.96
CA THR A 177 -0.99 13.63 -19.04
C THR A 177 -0.54 12.90 -20.31
N LEU A 178 -1.08 11.70 -20.53
CA LEU A 178 -0.74 10.88 -21.69
C LEU A 178 -1.11 11.59 -23.00
N VAL A 179 -2.31 12.18 -23.10
CA VAL A 179 -2.74 12.91 -24.30
C VAL A 179 -1.77 14.04 -24.66
N PHE A 180 -1.24 14.77 -23.67
CA PHE A 180 -0.33 15.89 -23.93
C PHE A 180 1.11 15.49 -24.24
N ILE A 181 1.61 14.39 -23.64
CA ILE A 181 3.00 13.94 -23.89
C ILE A 181 3.13 13.06 -25.15
N THR A 182 2.05 12.39 -25.57
CA THR A 182 2.11 11.41 -26.67
C THR A 182 2.57 12.00 -28.01
N PRO A 183 2.12 13.19 -28.45
CA PRO A 183 2.59 13.78 -29.71
C PRO A 183 4.10 14.00 -29.74
N ASP A 184 4.68 14.45 -28.63
CA ASP A 184 6.12 14.68 -28.50
C ASP A 184 6.91 13.36 -28.52
N LEU A 185 6.42 12.33 -27.83
CA LEU A 185 7.01 10.99 -27.86
C LEU A 185 6.98 10.35 -29.24
N ILE A 186 5.88 10.50 -29.98
CA ILE A 186 5.77 9.98 -31.35
C ILE A 186 6.72 10.72 -32.29
N GLY A 187 6.81 12.05 -32.17
CA GLY A 187 7.71 12.85 -33.01
C GLY A 187 9.20 12.61 -32.74
N ASN A 188 9.55 12.17 -31.53
CA ASN A 188 10.93 11.98 -31.09
C ASN A 188 11.26 10.52 -30.74
N TRP A 189 10.53 9.54 -31.28
CA TRP A 189 10.73 8.13 -30.92
C TRP A 189 12.14 7.61 -31.22
N ASP A 190 12.74 8.05 -32.32
CA ASP A 190 14.13 7.70 -32.65
C ASP A 190 15.09 8.18 -31.55
N THR A 191 14.90 9.42 -31.08
CA THR A 191 15.65 10.00 -29.95
C THR A 191 15.46 9.19 -28.66
N VAL A 192 14.24 8.72 -28.38
CA VAL A 192 13.98 7.83 -27.23
C VAL A 192 14.87 6.59 -27.33
N THR A 193 14.85 5.89 -28.46
CA THR A 193 15.59 4.64 -28.63
C THR A 193 17.10 4.82 -28.68
N SER A 194 17.60 5.98 -29.11
CA SER A 194 19.03 6.27 -29.16
C SER A 194 19.61 6.79 -27.84
N THR A 195 18.78 7.38 -26.98
CA THR A 195 19.23 8.07 -25.76
C THR A 195 19.04 7.21 -24.51
N LEU A 196 17.98 6.41 -24.46
CA LEU A 196 17.73 5.54 -23.31
C LEU A 196 18.62 4.30 -23.38
N PRO A 197 19.16 3.85 -22.23
CA PRO A 197 19.99 2.64 -22.18
C PRO A 197 19.17 1.42 -22.61
N ALA A 198 19.82 0.45 -23.27
CA ALA A 198 19.15 -0.75 -23.77
C ALA A 198 18.47 -1.54 -22.64
N GLU A 199 19.08 -1.52 -21.45
CA GLU A 199 18.57 -2.12 -20.22
C GLU A 199 17.17 -1.59 -19.85
N PHE A 200 16.84 -0.34 -20.19
CA PHE A 200 15.52 0.23 -19.94
C PHE A 200 14.39 -0.54 -20.65
N PHE A 201 14.69 -1.12 -21.81
CA PHE A 201 13.74 -1.90 -22.61
C PHE A 201 13.87 -3.41 -22.41
N GLN A 202 14.76 -3.87 -21.54
CA GLN A 202 14.91 -5.29 -21.20
C GLN A 202 13.95 -5.68 -20.08
N LEU A 203 13.55 -6.94 -20.05
CA LEU A 203 12.59 -7.45 -19.06
C LEU A 203 13.21 -7.43 -17.65
N GLU A 204 14.46 -7.85 -17.56
CA GLU A 204 15.27 -7.91 -16.35
C GLU A 204 15.88 -6.57 -15.93
N GLY A 205 15.79 -5.53 -16.77
CA GLY A 205 16.22 -4.17 -16.46
C GLY A 205 17.69 -4.03 -16.03
N GLY A 206 18.56 -4.98 -16.40
CA GLY A 206 19.94 -5.05 -15.90
C GLY A 206 20.11 -5.56 -14.45
N HIS A 207 19.02 -5.93 -13.77
CA HIS A 207 19.04 -6.46 -12.39
C HIS A 207 19.03 -7.99 -12.32
N GLY A 208 18.76 -8.66 -13.43
CA GLY A 208 18.76 -10.11 -13.56
C GLY A 208 17.42 -10.78 -13.20
N TRP A 209 17.22 -11.99 -13.73
CA TRP A 209 15.96 -12.73 -13.62
C TRP A 209 15.56 -13.07 -12.19
N LEU A 210 16.53 -13.37 -11.31
CA LEU A 210 16.25 -13.68 -9.92
C LEU A 210 15.59 -12.48 -9.22
N PHE A 211 16.13 -11.27 -9.43
CA PHE A 211 15.57 -10.04 -8.87
C PHE A 211 14.16 -9.76 -9.40
N LEU A 212 13.94 -9.91 -10.71
CA LEU A 212 12.62 -9.76 -11.33
C LEU A 212 11.58 -10.70 -10.71
N ILE A 213 11.85 -12.01 -10.74
CA ILE A 213 10.90 -13.03 -10.30
C ILE A 213 10.56 -12.83 -8.82
N THR A 214 11.57 -12.56 -8.02
CA THR A 214 11.39 -12.45 -6.58
C THR A 214 10.67 -11.16 -6.17
N THR A 215 10.99 -10.03 -6.81
CA THR A 215 10.28 -8.76 -6.59
C THR A 215 8.84 -8.84 -7.11
N PHE A 216 8.61 -9.49 -8.26
CA PHE A 216 7.26 -9.76 -8.77
C PHE A 216 6.42 -10.55 -7.76
N LEU A 217 6.98 -11.64 -7.20
CA LEU A 217 6.28 -12.44 -6.19
C LEU A 217 6.03 -11.65 -4.89
N ALA A 218 6.95 -10.77 -4.51
CA ALA A 218 6.77 -9.88 -3.36
C ALA A 218 5.59 -8.92 -3.58
N PHE A 219 5.45 -8.33 -4.76
CA PHE A 219 4.30 -7.48 -5.12
C PHE A 219 3.00 -8.30 -5.22
N LEU A 220 3.07 -9.53 -5.75
CA LEU A 220 1.90 -10.41 -5.90
C LEU A 220 1.34 -10.93 -4.58
N LEU A 221 2.18 -11.21 -3.58
CA LEU A 221 1.73 -11.84 -2.34
C LEU A 221 1.85 -10.92 -1.12
N GLY A 222 2.86 -10.04 -1.08
CA GLY A 222 3.17 -9.19 0.06
C GLY A 222 2.07 -8.16 0.37
N GLU A 223 1.35 -7.70 -0.65
CA GLU A 223 0.28 -6.72 -0.50
C GLU A 223 -1.06 -7.32 -0.05
N THR A 224 -1.22 -8.65 -0.11
CA THR A 224 -2.49 -9.35 0.11
C THR A 224 -3.21 -8.94 1.39
N PHE A 225 -2.46 -8.78 2.48
CA PHE A 225 -2.97 -8.40 3.79
C PHE A 225 -2.58 -7.00 4.21
N ALA A 226 -2.12 -6.13 3.30
CA ALA A 226 -1.83 -4.75 3.66
C ALA A 226 -3.06 -4.14 4.37
N PRO A 227 -2.92 -3.60 5.60
CA PRO A 227 -4.07 -3.17 6.42
C PRO A 227 -5.01 -2.20 5.71
N GLY A 228 -4.46 -1.27 4.92
CA GLY A 228 -5.20 -0.33 4.07
C GLY A 228 -6.20 -1.02 3.14
N TYR A 229 -5.79 -2.14 2.53
CA TYR A 229 -6.63 -2.91 1.61
C TYR A 229 -7.56 -3.85 2.37
N ALA A 230 -7.08 -4.47 3.45
CA ALA A 230 -7.85 -5.40 4.25
C ALA A 230 -9.11 -4.76 4.85
N THR A 231 -9.05 -3.48 5.23
CA THR A 231 -10.26 -2.76 5.67
C THR A 231 -11.32 -2.69 4.58
N ARG A 232 -10.93 -2.52 3.31
CA ARG A 232 -11.88 -2.51 2.16
C ARG A 232 -12.44 -3.90 1.86
N TYR A 233 -11.77 -4.98 2.24
CA TYR A 233 -12.34 -6.32 2.12
C TYR A 233 -13.59 -6.49 3.02
N CYS A 234 -13.64 -5.75 4.14
CA CYS A 234 -14.68 -5.87 5.17
C CYS A 234 -15.95 -5.08 4.87
N ILE A 235 -15.91 -4.05 4.00
CA ILE A 235 -16.99 -3.05 3.88
C ILE A 235 -18.04 -3.37 2.82
N GLY A 236 -17.80 -4.35 1.94
CA GLY A 236 -18.73 -4.67 0.86
C GLY A 236 -20.10 -5.12 1.38
N ARG A 237 -21.17 -4.83 0.64
CA ARG A 237 -22.54 -5.26 0.98
C ARG A 237 -22.63 -6.77 1.18
N ASP A 238 -22.10 -7.53 0.24
CA ASP A 238 -22.03 -8.99 0.26
C ASP A 238 -20.76 -9.49 -0.46
N ILE A 239 -20.53 -10.80 -0.38
CA ILE A 239 -19.35 -11.45 -0.97
C ILE A 239 -19.24 -11.18 -2.48
N GLY A 240 -20.36 -11.16 -3.21
CA GLY A 240 -20.36 -10.90 -4.66
C GLY A 240 -19.92 -9.48 -4.98
N HIS A 241 -20.42 -8.49 -4.23
CA HIS A 241 -20.00 -7.09 -4.38
C HIS A 241 -18.54 -6.88 -3.99
N THR A 242 -18.07 -7.52 -2.91
CA THR A 242 -16.67 -7.51 -2.50
C THR A 242 -15.76 -8.08 -3.60
N LYS A 243 -16.08 -9.26 -4.13
CA LYS A 243 -15.30 -9.89 -5.21
C LYS A 243 -15.19 -8.99 -6.43
N ARG A 244 -16.32 -8.50 -6.93
CA ARG A 244 -16.39 -7.66 -8.13
C ARG A 244 -15.65 -6.34 -7.95
N GLY A 245 -15.81 -5.69 -6.80
CA GLY A 245 -15.14 -4.41 -6.51
C GLY A 245 -13.62 -4.55 -6.44
N ILE A 246 -13.12 -5.49 -5.63
CA ILE A 246 -11.67 -5.65 -5.42
C ILE A 246 -10.98 -6.25 -6.64
N ALA A 247 -11.50 -7.35 -7.20
CA ALA A 247 -10.87 -7.96 -8.38
C ALA A 247 -11.02 -7.08 -9.63
N GLY A 248 -12.11 -6.32 -9.73
CA GLY A 248 -12.32 -5.35 -10.81
C GLY A 248 -11.24 -4.28 -10.82
N VAL A 249 -10.81 -3.80 -9.64
CA VAL A 249 -9.72 -2.81 -9.57
C VAL A 249 -8.40 -3.39 -10.06
N GLY A 250 -8.10 -4.65 -9.69
CA GLY A 250 -6.89 -5.34 -10.16
C GLY A 250 -6.85 -5.45 -11.68
N LEU A 251 -7.98 -5.83 -12.29
CA LEU A 251 -8.11 -5.88 -13.75
C LEU A 251 -7.94 -4.49 -14.38
N PHE A 252 -8.59 -3.46 -13.82
CA PHE A 252 -8.47 -2.10 -14.31
C PHE A 252 -7.02 -1.60 -14.26
N LEU A 253 -6.33 -1.79 -13.13
CA LEU A 253 -4.93 -1.39 -12.97
C LEU A 253 -4.02 -2.16 -13.93
N ALA A 254 -4.22 -3.47 -14.08
CA ALA A 254 -3.45 -4.30 -15.00
C ALA A 254 -3.56 -3.85 -16.46
N LEU A 255 -4.72 -3.31 -16.87
CA LEU A 255 -4.95 -2.84 -18.23
C LEU A 255 -4.45 -1.41 -18.47
N THR A 256 -4.43 -0.56 -17.44
CA THR A 256 -4.20 0.89 -17.61
C THR A 256 -2.85 1.36 -17.09
N PHE A 257 -2.40 0.88 -15.93
CA PHE A 257 -1.23 1.45 -15.27
C PHE A 257 0.11 1.13 -15.95
N PRO A 258 0.36 -0.04 -16.55
CA PRO A 258 1.60 -0.26 -17.30
C PRO A 258 1.83 0.81 -18.38
N VAL A 259 0.76 1.21 -19.07
CA VAL A 259 0.79 2.25 -20.10
C VAL A 259 1.10 3.62 -19.49
N VAL A 260 0.39 3.96 -18.40
CA VAL A 260 0.61 5.23 -17.68
C VAL A 260 2.04 5.36 -17.17
N LEU A 261 2.54 4.32 -16.48
CA LEU A 261 3.89 4.33 -15.92
C LEU A 261 4.96 4.43 -17.01
N PHE A 262 4.85 3.63 -18.07
CA PHE A 262 5.84 3.58 -19.13
C PHE A 262 5.99 4.92 -19.86
N PHE A 263 4.90 5.48 -20.38
CA PHE A 263 4.99 6.67 -21.22
C PHE A 263 5.38 7.92 -20.41
N ILE A 264 4.91 8.06 -19.17
CA ILE A 264 5.35 9.15 -18.30
C ILE A 264 6.84 9.01 -17.98
N ALA A 265 7.30 7.81 -17.63
CA ALA A 265 8.71 7.58 -17.33
C ALA A 265 9.63 7.80 -18.53
N VAL A 266 9.24 7.35 -19.73
CA VAL A 266 9.99 7.58 -20.97
C VAL A 266 10.09 9.07 -21.27
N HIS A 267 8.97 9.80 -21.21
CA HIS A 267 8.97 11.25 -21.42
C HIS A 267 9.84 11.96 -20.38
N ALA A 268 9.74 11.57 -19.11
CA ALA A 268 10.58 12.10 -18.05
C ALA A 268 12.07 11.84 -18.34
N ARG A 269 12.43 10.61 -18.72
CA ARG A 269 13.82 10.19 -18.96
C ARG A 269 14.44 10.86 -20.17
N MET A 270 13.64 11.12 -21.21
CA MET A 270 14.08 11.82 -22.42
C MET A 270 14.38 13.30 -22.15
N HIS A 271 13.50 14.00 -21.42
CA HIS A 271 13.61 15.46 -21.23
C HIS A 271 14.35 15.88 -19.97
N TYR A 272 14.40 15.01 -18.96
CA TYR A 272 14.92 15.33 -17.64
C TYR A 272 15.85 14.23 -17.10
N PRO A 273 16.95 13.87 -17.79
CA PRO A 273 17.77 12.68 -17.49
C PRO A 273 18.51 12.70 -16.13
N ASP A 274 18.67 13.86 -15.51
CA ASP A 274 19.50 14.02 -14.30
C ASP A 274 18.70 14.51 -13.07
N ILE A 275 17.41 14.20 -13.04
CA ILE A 275 16.55 14.50 -11.88
C ILE A 275 16.56 13.35 -10.85
N ASP A 276 16.21 13.68 -9.61
CA ASP A 276 15.77 12.67 -8.64
C ASP A 276 14.53 11.94 -9.20
N SER A 277 14.55 10.61 -9.16
CA SER A 277 13.50 9.79 -9.77
C SER A 277 12.11 10.02 -9.16
N GLN A 278 12.02 10.44 -7.88
CA GLN A 278 10.76 10.80 -7.23
C GLN A 278 10.17 12.10 -7.81
N GLN A 279 10.94 12.87 -8.58
CA GLN A 279 10.47 14.06 -9.27
C GLN A 279 9.91 13.78 -10.66
N ALA A 280 10.12 12.57 -11.21
CA ALA A 280 9.81 12.24 -12.60
C ALA A 280 8.36 12.57 -13.01
N LEU A 281 7.37 12.15 -12.23
CA LEU A 281 5.97 12.48 -12.51
C LEU A 281 5.68 13.98 -12.31
N PRO A 282 6.01 14.61 -11.16
CA PRO A 282 5.77 16.03 -10.95
C PRO A 282 6.37 16.95 -12.01
N VAL A 283 7.61 16.72 -12.45
CA VAL A 283 8.26 17.60 -13.45
C VAL A 283 7.63 17.46 -14.83
N VAL A 284 7.19 16.26 -15.23
CA VAL A 284 6.44 16.07 -16.48
C VAL A 284 5.15 16.85 -16.45
N ILE A 285 4.40 16.81 -15.34
CA ILE A 285 3.16 17.57 -15.16
C ILE A 285 3.40 19.08 -15.26
N ARG A 286 4.48 19.57 -14.65
CA ARG A 286 4.89 20.98 -14.72
C ARG A 286 5.35 21.39 -16.12
N GLY A 287 5.96 20.46 -16.86
CA GLY A 287 6.48 20.64 -18.22
C GLY A 287 5.41 20.67 -19.32
N LEU A 288 4.13 20.48 -19.02
CA LEU A 288 3.06 20.50 -20.03
C LEU A 288 2.73 21.90 -20.59
N HIS A 289 3.41 22.95 -20.12
CA HIS A 289 3.27 24.35 -20.57
C HIS A 289 1.83 24.91 -20.54
N ASN A 290 0.90 24.28 -19.82
CA ASN A 290 -0.47 24.75 -19.60
C ASN A 290 -0.75 24.85 -18.09
N PRO A 291 -0.74 26.06 -17.51
CA PRO A 291 -0.88 26.25 -16.07
C PRO A 291 -2.18 25.68 -15.47
N VAL A 292 -3.29 25.74 -16.22
CA VAL A 292 -4.59 25.24 -15.76
C VAL A 292 -4.54 23.71 -15.67
N LEU A 293 -4.03 23.05 -16.70
CA LEU A 293 -3.91 21.60 -16.73
C LEU A 293 -2.91 21.08 -15.71
N SER A 294 -1.73 21.71 -15.61
CA SER A 294 -0.75 21.37 -14.57
C SER A 294 -1.35 21.53 -13.17
N GLY A 295 -2.15 22.58 -12.92
CA GLY A 295 -2.87 22.77 -11.66
C GLY A 295 -3.87 21.64 -11.36
N ILE A 296 -4.68 21.23 -12.35
CA ILE A 296 -5.63 20.12 -12.21
C ILE A 296 -4.91 18.80 -11.94
N MET A 297 -3.82 18.53 -12.66
CA MET A 297 -3.06 17.29 -12.53
C MET A 297 -2.29 17.20 -11.21
N ILE A 298 -1.79 18.33 -10.71
CA ILE A 298 -1.16 18.37 -9.39
C ILE A 298 -2.21 18.20 -8.29
N ALA A 299 -3.39 18.81 -8.43
CA ALA A 299 -4.51 18.56 -7.52
C ALA A 299 -4.91 17.07 -7.54
N ALA A 300 -4.94 16.43 -8.71
CA ALA A 300 -5.21 15.01 -8.87
C ALA A 300 -4.17 14.12 -8.18
N LEU A 301 -2.89 14.46 -8.31
CA LEU A 301 -1.80 13.75 -7.68
C LEU A 301 -1.83 13.90 -6.15
N LEU A 302 -2.01 15.13 -5.62
CA LEU A 302 -2.18 15.37 -4.19
C LEU A 302 -3.37 14.59 -3.64
N SER A 303 -4.50 14.63 -4.35
CA SER A 303 -5.71 13.89 -4.05
C SER A 303 -5.47 12.37 -3.92
N ALA A 304 -4.70 11.77 -4.83
CA ALA A 304 -4.36 10.36 -4.76
C ALA A 304 -3.53 10.02 -3.52
N VAL A 305 -2.47 10.79 -3.26
CA VAL A 305 -1.58 10.58 -2.11
C VAL A 305 -2.34 10.75 -0.79
N MET A 306 -3.23 11.74 -0.72
CA MET A 306 -4.12 11.97 0.42
C MET A 306 -5.04 10.78 0.69
N SER A 307 -5.71 10.24 -0.35
CA SER A 307 -6.62 9.09 -0.21
C SER A 307 -5.94 7.83 0.36
N SER A 308 -4.69 7.56 -0.07
CA SER A 308 -3.89 6.47 0.47
C SER A 308 -3.48 6.72 1.92
N ALA A 309 -3.13 7.97 2.26
CA ALA A 309 -2.78 8.36 3.63
C ALA A 309 -3.96 8.14 4.58
N ASP A 310 -5.17 8.55 4.19
CA ASP A 310 -6.39 8.35 4.97
C ASP A 310 -6.70 6.88 5.18
N SER A 311 -6.53 6.09 4.13
CA SER A 311 -6.80 4.66 4.15
C SER A 311 -5.89 3.92 5.12
N ALA A 312 -4.60 4.28 5.13
CA ALA A 312 -3.62 3.74 6.04
C ALA A 312 -3.85 4.25 7.48
N LEU A 313 -4.17 5.54 7.66
CA LEU A 313 -4.53 6.10 8.98
C LEU A 313 -5.78 5.44 9.58
N ASN A 314 -6.85 5.30 8.80
CA ASN A 314 -8.06 4.64 9.23
C ASN A 314 -7.78 3.18 9.64
N SER A 315 -6.94 2.49 8.88
CA SER A 315 -6.57 1.10 9.18
C SER A 315 -5.73 1.02 10.47
N ALA A 316 -4.78 1.93 10.67
CA ALA A 316 -4.01 2.03 11.90
C ALA A 316 -4.91 2.30 13.11
N THR A 317 -5.88 3.21 12.96
CA THR A 317 -6.89 3.50 13.97
C THR A 317 -7.78 2.29 14.26
N ALA A 318 -8.20 1.54 13.23
CA ALA A 318 -8.97 0.31 13.40
C ALA A 318 -8.19 -0.74 14.20
N ILE A 319 -6.90 -0.92 13.91
CA ILE A 319 -6.01 -1.84 14.66
C ILE A 319 -5.89 -1.40 16.13
N PHE A 320 -5.66 -0.10 16.38
CA PHE A 320 -5.62 0.41 17.75
C PHE A 320 -6.92 0.16 18.50
N VAL A 321 -8.06 0.53 17.90
CA VAL A 321 -9.36 0.46 18.56
C VAL A 321 -9.80 -0.99 18.78
N LYS A 322 -9.80 -1.80 17.72
CA LYS A 322 -10.35 -3.17 17.76
C LYS A 322 -9.39 -4.20 18.31
N ASP A 323 -8.12 -4.13 17.93
CA ASP A 323 -7.16 -5.15 18.36
C ASP A 323 -6.49 -4.77 19.68
N LEU A 324 -6.01 -3.54 19.85
CA LEU A 324 -5.34 -3.17 21.09
C LEU A 324 -6.31 -2.86 22.22
N PHE A 325 -7.22 -1.91 22.06
CA PHE A 325 -8.08 -1.46 23.16
C PHE A 325 -9.21 -2.44 23.48
N GLU A 326 -10.03 -2.82 22.50
CA GLU A 326 -11.14 -3.74 22.75
C GLU A 326 -10.65 -5.15 23.09
N HIS A 327 -9.75 -5.71 22.28
CA HIS A 327 -9.35 -7.11 22.41
C HIS A 327 -8.21 -7.35 23.41
N GLN A 328 -7.06 -6.67 23.30
CA GLN A 328 -5.93 -6.91 24.23
C GLN A 328 -6.19 -6.31 25.63
N LEU A 329 -6.74 -5.09 25.70
CA LEU A 329 -6.98 -4.40 26.98
C LEU A 329 -8.39 -4.64 27.55
N GLY A 330 -9.28 -5.30 26.81
CA GLY A 330 -10.60 -5.68 27.27
C GLY A 330 -11.61 -4.52 27.40
N TRP A 331 -11.40 -3.40 26.69
CA TRP A 331 -12.24 -2.20 26.78
C TRP A 331 -13.57 -2.35 26.00
N THR A 332 -14.33 -3.40 26.30
CA THR A 332 -15.55 -3.80 25.55
C THR A 332 -16.81 -3.04 25.97
N SER A 333 -16.82 -2.44 27.16
CA SER A 333 -18.00 -1.73 27.72
C SER A 333 -17.99 -0.21 27.49
N MET A 334 -17.14 0.30 26.59
CA MET A 334 -17.13 1.72 26.27
C MET A 334 -18.29 2.07 25.31
N GLY A 335 -19.17 2.99 25.71
CA GLY A 335 -20.22 3.47 24.81
C GLY A 335 -19.66 4.16 23.57
N ASP A 336 -20.40 4.10 22.44
CA ASP A 336 -19.96 4.55 21.11
C ASP A 336 -19.32 5.94 21.09
N ARG A 337 -19.86 6.89 21.87
CA ARG A 337 -19.30 8.26 21.95
C ARG A 337 -17.86 8.30 22.46
N LYS A 338 -17.52 7.46 23.44
CA LYS A 338 -16.15 7.37 23.98
C LYS A 338 -15.22 6.69 22.98
N LEU A 339 -15.70 5.64 22.32
CA LEU A 339 -14.96 4.87 21.33
C LEU A 339 -14.64 5.70 20.08
N LEU A 340 -15.61 6.50 19.60
CA LEU A 340 -15.40 7.48 18.54
C LEU A 340 -14.39 8.56 18.94
N LYS A 341 -14.45 9.07 20.18
CA LYS A 341 -13.45 10.04 20.68
C LYS A 341 -12.05 9.42 20.71
N LEU A 342 -11.94 8.16 21.15
CA LEU A 342 -10.68 7.43 21.14
C LEU A 342 -10.14 7.24 19.73
N ALA A 343 -10.98 6.80 18.78
CA ALA A 343 -10.60 6.64 17.38
C ALA A 343 -10.05 7.94 16.77
N ARG A 344 -10.68 9.08 17.07
CA ARG A 344 -10.21 10.41 16.64
C ARG A 344 -8.85 10.78 17.24
N ILE A 345 -8.66 10.55 18.54
CA ILE A 345 -7.38 10.79 19.21
C ILE A 345 -6.28 9.90 18.61
N CYS A 346 -6.55 8.61 18.42
CA CYS A 346 -5.62 7.68 17.78
C CYS A 346 -5.24 8.15 16.39
N THR A 347 -6.21 8.54 15.56
CA THR A 347 -5.98 9.04 14.20
C THR A 347 -5.03 10.24 14.20
N ALA A 348 -5.28 11.22 15.08
CA ALA A 348 -4.43 12.41 15.20
C ALA A 348 -3.01 12.07 15.66
N LEU A 349 -2.85 11.24 16.69
CA LEU A 349 -1.54 10.86 17.22
C LEU A 349 -0.72 10.05 16.21
N LEU A 350 -1.35 9.12 15.50
CA LEU A 350 -0.70 8.29 14.48
C LEU A 350 -0.27 9.14 13.28
N GLY A 351 -1.12 10.08 12.84
CA GLY A 351 -0.77 11.00 11.77
C GLY A 351 0.37 11.95 12.17
N LEU A 352 0.40 12.45 13.41
CA LEU A 352 1.51 13.25 13.92
C LEU A 352 2.82 12.45 13.94
N ALA A 353 2.77 11.20 14.42
CA ALA A 353 3.94 10.32 14.44
C ALA A 353 4.46 10.03 13.01
N ALA A 354 3.56 9.70 12.08
CA ALA A 354 3.91 9.45 10.69
C ALA A 354 4.47 10.70 9.99
N THR A 355 3.90 11.87 10.27
CA THR A 355 4.40 13.16 9.74
C THR A 355 5.81 13.45 10.27
N LEU A 356 6.06 13.22 11.56
CA LEU A 356 7.40 13.37 12.13
C LEU A 356 8.40 12.41 11.47
N ILE A 357 8.03 11.15 11.27
CA ILE A 357 8.87 10.17 10.56
C ILE A 357 9.19 10.68 9.14
N ALA A 358 8.20 11.17 8.39
CA ALA A 358 8.40 11.68 7.04
C ALA A 358 9.31 12.94 7.00
N ILE A 359 9.23 13.82 8.01
CA ILE A 359 10.12 14.98 8.12
C ILE A 359 11.58 14.54 8.32
N LEU A 360 11.79 13.47 9.09
CA LEU A 360 13.11 12.92 9.42
C LEU A 360 13.68 12.02 8.30
N TRP A 361 12.81 11.30 7.60
CA TRP A 361 13.16 10.38 6.50
C TRP A 361 12.25 10.68 5.30
N GLN A 362 12.74 11.49 4.36
CA GLN A 362 11.97 12.05 3.24
C GLN A 362 11.94 11.16 1.98
N ASP A 363 12.59 10.00 2.04
CA ASP A 363 12.68 9.05 0.93
C ASP A 363 11.44 8.15 0.94
N ILE A 364 10.53 8.40 -0.01
CA ILE A 364 9.25 7.68 -0.15
C ILE A 364 9.52 6.20 -0.36
N ILE A 365 10.46 5.87 -1.24
CA ILE A 365 10.76 4.50 -1.62
C ILE A 365 11.43 3.77 -0.45
N GLY A 366 12.35 4.41 0.27
CA GLY A 366 12.97 3.86 1.46
C GLY A 366 11.96 3.51 2.56
N LEU A 367 10.99 4.38 2.83
CA LEU A 367 9.90 4.13 3.78
C LEU A 367 9.01 2.95 3.36
N LEU A 368 8.69 2.86 2.06
CA LEU A 368 7.93 1.74 1.49
C LEU A 368 8.74 0.44 1.62
N LEU A 369 10.00 0.41 1.18
CA LEU A 369 10.85 -0.77 1.25
C LEU A 369 11.04 -1.25 2.70
N PHE A 370 11.28 -0.34 3.65
CA PHE A 370 11.35 -0.69 5.07
C PHE A 370 10.09 -1.41 5.55
N THR A 371 8.93 -0.92 5.12
CA THR A 371 7.64 -1.52 5.42
C THR A 371 7.54 -2.94 4.85
N TYR A 372 7.87 -3.13 3.57
CA TYR A 372 7.77 -4.44 2.93
C TYR A 372 8.82 -5.45 3.40
N HIS A 373 10.02 -4.98 3.76
CA HIS A 373 11.09 -5.82 4.32
C HIS A 373 10.72 -6.41 5.69
N THR A 374 9.85 -5.75 6.45
CA THR A 374 9.31 -6.31 7.70
C THR A 374 8.02 -7.10 7.48
N TRP A 375 7.21 -6.69 6.50
CA TRP A 375 5.88 -7.25 6.29
C TRP A 375 5.86 -8.55 5.47
N ALA A 376 6.52 -8.57 4.31
CA ALA A 376 6.47 -9.70 3.39
C ALA A 376 6.99 -11.02 4.01
N PRO A 377 8.11 -11.04 4.76
CA PRO A 377 8.61 -12.26 5.40
C PRO A 377 7.62 -12.85 6.40
N ALA A 378 6.90 -12.00 7.13
CA ALA A 378 5.93 -12.43 8.13
C ALA A 378 4.66 -13.01 7.53
N ILE A 379 4.19 -12.45 6.42
CA ILE A 379 2.79 -12.62 5.99
C ILE A 379 2.64 -13.65 4.87
N ILE A 380 3.62 -13.79 3.98
CA ILE A 380 3.48 -14.63 2.77
C ILE A 380 3.20 -16.10 3.09
N VAL A 381 3.98 -16.72 3.99
CA VAL A 381 3.74 -18.13 4.38
C VAL A 381 2.34 -18.31 5.01
N PRO A 382 1.92 -17.49 5.99
CA PRO A 382 0.54 -17.57 6.49
C PRO A 382 -0.55 -17.34 5.44
N VAL A 383 -0.34 -16.50 4.42
CA VAL A 383 -1.29 -16.36 3.29
C VAL A 383 -1.48 -17.69 2.60
N VAL A 384 -0.37 -18.33 2.21
CA VAL A 384 -0.38 -19.61 1.50
C VAL A 384 -1.03 -20.70 2.37
N VAL A 385 -0.65 -20.79 3.64
CA VAL A 385 -1.22 -21.79 4.56
C VAL A 385 -2.71 -21.54 4.82
N GLY A 386 -3.11 -20.28 4.99
CA GLY A 386 -4.49 -19.89 5.26
C GLY A 386 -5.42 -20.03 4.05
N THR A 387 -4.87 -20.01 2.84
CA THR A 387 -5.64 -20.21 1.60
C THR A 387 -5.78 -21.68 1.24
N LEU A 388 -4.75 -22.49 1.46
CA LEU A 388 -4.73 -23.93 1.15
C LEU A 388 -5.40 -24.80 2.22
N SER A 389 -5.47 -24.37 3.47
CA SER A 389 -6.05 -25.14 4.56
C SER A 389 -6.89 -24.25 5.48
N THR A 390 -7.96 -24.81 6.04
CA THR A 390 -8.77 -24.20 7.11
C THR A 390 -8.50 -24.83 8.48
N PHE A 391 -7.68 -25.88 8.53
CA PHE A 391 -7.33 -26.58 9.77
C PHE A 391 -6.60 -25.63 10.74
N ARG A 392 -6.88 -25.77 12.04
CA ARG A 392 -6.26 -25.01 13.13
C ARG A 392 -5.81 -25.98 14.22
N SER A 393 -4.54 -25.92 14.59
CA SER A 393 -3.97 -26.67 15.71
C SER A 393 -3.00 -25.81 16.52
N PRO A 394 -2.77 -26.13 17.82
CA PRO A 394 -1.75 -25.45 18.62
C PRO A 394 -0.34 -25.56 18.02
N SER A 395 -0.03 -26.68 17.35
CA SER A 395 1.24 -26.85 16.61
C SER A 395 1.37 -25.84 15.48
N GLN A 396 0.33 -25.71 14.65
CA GLN A 396 0.31 -24.74 13.55
C GLN A 396 0.35 -23.29 14.05
N THR A 397 -0.36 -22.96 15.12
CA THR A 397 -0.31 -21.64 15.76
C THR A 397 1.13 -21.27 16.10
N ARG A 398 1.85 -22.16 16.81
CA ARG A 398 3.26 -21.94 17.18
C ARG A 398 4.16 -21.87 15.95
N ALA A 399 3.97 -22.75 14.98
CA ALA A 399 4.77 -22.76 13.76
C ALA A 399 4.65 -21.44 12.98
N ILE A 400 3.44 -20.91 12.84
CA ILE A 400 3.18 -19.63 12.19
C ILE A 400 3.81 -18.47 12.97
N THR A 401 3.62 -18.42 14.30
CA THR A 401 4.20 -17.35 15.14
C THR A 401 5.72 -17.32 15.05
N TRP A 402 6.39 -18.46 15.21
CA TRP A 402 7.85 -18.53 15.13
C TRP A 402 8.37 -18.24 13.74
N THR A 403 7.66 -18.68 12.70
CA THR A 403 7.99 -18.32 11.31
C THR A 403 8.00 -16.81 11.13
N MET A 404 6.97 -16.10 11.61
CA MET A 404 6.92 -14.63 11.53
C MET A 404 8.08 -13.98 12.28
N LEU A 405 8.28 -14.33 13.55
CA LEU A 405 9.28 -13.68 14.40
C LEU A 405 10.70 -13.91 13.88
N VAL A 406 11.03 -15.16 13.51
CA VAL A 406 12.37 -15.51 13.02
C VAL A 406 12.61 -14.90 11.65
N SER A 407 11.67 -15.01 10.70
CA SER A 407 11.86 -14.45 9.37
C SER A 407 12.03 -12.94 9.39
N VAL A 408 11.22 -12.21 10.16
CA VAL A 408 11.37 -10.75 10.31
C VAL A 408 12.69 -10.40 10.97
N GLY A 409 13.04 -11.05 12.09
CA GLY A 409 14.28 -10.77 12.80
C GLY A 409 15.52 -11.02 11.93
N VAL A 410 15.56 -12.15 11.22
CA VAL A 410 16.65 -12.51 10.32
C VAL A 410 16.72 -11.57 9.11
N THR A 411 15.58 -11.17 8.56
CA THR A 411 15.52 -10.18 7.46
C THR A 411 16.06 -8.82 7.90
N PHE A 412 15.72 -8.40 9.11
CA PHE A 412 16.18 -7.13 9.65
C PHE A 412 17.70 -7.13 9.85
N VAL A 413 18.27 -8.22 10.36
CA VAL A 413 19.73 -8.37 10.46
C VAL A 413 20.36 -8.37 9.07
N TYR A 414 19.80 -9.13 8.13
CA TYR A 414 20.30 -9.22 6.76
C TYR A 414 20.33 -7.86 6.04
N ARG A 415 19.34 -7.01 6.27
CA ARG A 415 19.26 -5.66 5.69
C ARG A 415 20.51 -4.80 5.99
N PHE A 416 21.18 -5.01 7.12
CA PHE A 416 22.38 -4.24 7.50
C PHE A 416 23.69 -4.92 7.07
N THR A 417 23.61 -6.02 6.32
CA THR A 417 24.78 -6.70 5.75
C THR A 417 25.08 -6.19 4.35
N GLU A 418 26.34 -6.33 3.91
CA GLU A 418 26.77 -5.94 2.55
C GLU A 418 26.06 -6.76 1.45
N PHE A 419 25.56 -7.95 1.78
CA PHE A 419 24.84 -8.83 0.85
C PHE A 419 23.45 -8.31 0.47
N SER A 420 22.87 -7.40 1.26
CA SER A 420 21.55 -6.81 1.00
C SER A 420 21.45 -6.07 -0.35
N ASN A 421 22.59 -5.69 -0.93
CA ASN A 421 22.67 -5.10 -2.26
C ASN A 421 22.52 -6.13 -3.41
N GLN A 422 22.72 -7.42 -3.13
CA GLN A 422 22.67 -8.49 -4.16
C GLN A 422 21.31 -9.19 -4.20
N LEU A 423 20.67 -9.37 -3.04
CA LEU A 423 19.35 -9.98 -2.92
C LEU A 423 18.49 -9.11 -2.01
N ASP A 424 17.32 -8.71 -2.50
CA ASP A 424 16.42 -7.84 -1.76
C ASP A 424 16.05 -8.47 -0.39
N PRO A 425 16.07 -7.69 0.71
CA PRO A 425 15.75 -8.22 2.03
C PRO A 425 14.37 -8.86 2.17
N ALA A 426 13.30 -8.33 1.55
CA ALA A 426 11.99 -8.98 1.63
C ALA A 426 12.03 -10.36 0.98
N VAL A 427 12.70 -10.48 -0.15
CA VAL A 427 12.87 -11.74 -0.87
C VAL A 427 13.62 -12.75 -0.01
N PHE A 428 14.78 -12.37 0.52
CA PHE A 428 15.56 -13.20 1.43
C PHE A 428 14.71 -13.65 2.62
N GLY A 429 13.96 -12.72 3.22
CA GLY A 429 13.09 -12.99 4.34
C GLY A 429 11.96 -13.97 4.04
N VAL A 430 11.40 -13.92 2.82
CA VAL A 430 10.40 -14.89 2.37
C VAL A 430 11.00 -16.29 2.25
N PHE A 431 12.22 -16.42 1.70
CA PHE A 431 12.92 -17.70 1.69
C PHE A 431 13.17 -18.23 3.10
N VAL A 432 13.61 -17.38 4.03
CA VAL A 432 13.77 -17.75 5.44
C VAL A 432 12.44 -18.19 6.04
N SER A 433 11.36 -17.47 5.77
CA SER A 433 10.00 -17.80 6.23
C SER A 433 9.57 -19.20 5.77
N ILE A 434 9.76 -19.50 4.49
CA ILE A 434 9.44 -20.82 3.92
C ILE A 434 10.27 -21.92 4.59
N LEU A 435 11.58 -21.69 4.73
CA LEU A 435 12.52 -22.65 5.32
C LEU A 435 12.20 -22.92 6.79
N VAL A 436 11.99 -21.86 7.59
CA VAL A 436 11.63 -21.97 9.02
C VAL A 436 10.31 -22.73 9.17
N TYR A 437 9.30 -22.38 8.39
CA TYR A 437 8.01 -23.07 8.47
C TYR A 437 8.12 -24.56 8.11
N ALA A 438 8.84 -24.88 7.03
CA ALA A 438 9.06 -26.25 6.60
C ALA A 438 9.80 -27.07 7.67
N LEU A 439 10.82 -26.50 8.31
CA LEU A 439 11.55 -27.13 9.40
C LEU A 439 10.64 -27.39 10.60
N LEU A 440 9.89 -26.38 11.06
CA LEU A 440 8.98 -26.52 12.20
C LEU A 440 7.91 -27.58 11.94
N ARG A 441 7.33 -27.61 10.74
CA ARG A 441 6.36 -28.64 10.35
C ARG A 441 6.98 -30.03 10.26
N SER A 442 8.22 -30.15 9.82
CA SER A 442 8.93 -31.44 9.75
C SER A 442 9.23 -31.99 11.14
N VAL A 443 9.67 -31.13 12.06
CA VAL A 443 9.89 -31.50 13.47
C VAL A 443 8.57 -31.89 14.16
N ASP A 444 7.49 -31.14 13.92
CA ASP A 444 6.18 -31.48 14.46
C ASP A 444 5.66 -32.82 13.94
N ARG A 445 5.86 -33.12 12.65
CA ARG A 445 5.53 -34.43 12.06
C ARG A 445 6.32 -35.56 12.67
N TRP A 446 7.62 -35.36 12.88
CA TRP A 446 8.48 -36.36 13.51
C TRP A 446 8.05 -36.65 14.95
N ARG A 447 7.61 -35.61 15.70
CA ARG A 447 7.11 -35.76 17.08
C ARG A 447 5.70 -36.33 17.17
N ASN A 448 4.84 -36.05 16.19
CA ASN A 448 3.41 -36.41 16.22
C ASN A 448 2.93 -36.95 14.85
N PRO A 449 3.29 -38.19 14.47
CA PRO A 449 2.97 -38.75 13.15
C PRO A 449 1.46 -38.97 12.90
N ALA A 450 0.62 -38.92 13.94
CA ALA A 450 -0.82 -39.17 13.86
C ALA A 450 -1.70 -37.94 13.58
N GLN A 451 -1.15 -36.72 13.46
CA GLN A 451 -1.97 -35.51 13.19
C GLN A 451 -2.19 -35.29 11.67
N PRO A 452 -3.45 -35.11 11.21
CA PRO A 452 -3.75 -34.77 9.81
C PRO A 452 -3.32 -33.34 9.44
N VAL A 453 -3.11 -33.13 8.13
CA VAL A 453 -2.48 -31.93 7.49
C VAL A 453 -3.35 -30.68 7.54
#